data_AF-T0T5P4-F1
#
_entry.id   AF-T0T5P4-F1
#
_cell.length_a   1.000
_cell.length_b   1.000
_cell.length_c   1.000
_cell.angle_alpha   90.00
_cell.angle_beta   90.00
_cell.angle_gamma   90.00
#
_symmetry.space_group_name_H-M   'P 1'
#
loop_
_entity.id
_entity.type
_entity.pdbx_description
1 polymer ?
#
loop_
_entity_poly.entity_id
_entity_poly.type
_entity_poly.pdbx_seq_one_letter_code
_entity_poly.pdbx_strand_id
1 'polypeptide(L)'
;MATRYLQLQHPNKQGKTSGDGRSIWNGMVKNAGKSWDISSCGTGATRLSPATHIQNKYFKTGDPSISYGCGYSEIDEGLATLFFSEILKRNGHQTERVLGIIEFNKGISINIRAHENLLRPSHMFNHLKQGNIEALGDIVNFYIDRQISNGVWTDAPKSKNARYRYFVSKQIEVFANLAADFEDDYIFCWLDWDGDNILMDGGIIDYGSIRQFGLFHHEYRFDDVERYSTSIKEQKDKAKLIAKTFVQISDYLQTGERKPLGRFSRDKALENFDKIFEERKNENLLKKIGLTDEEVEYLLTHHEGDVLRFRKVFSYFERAKSEEGVYAVADGINWNAIFCMRDILREMPQIFLHREASLERDEFIDIIKSTYATESDLEINSYRGKKIDQFQDLYWEMIHKLAKRFEKDISDILLQITMRSSVINKYDRVTGDSISNIVDKVMKKRPKVRSDELYQIMHEFSEYQNLDPDNKRTVKVKNSEHSKMMKGMLKIVRDFREGI
;
A
#
# COMPACT_ATOMS: atom_id res chain seq x y z
N MET A 1 -5.12 -25.38 9.91
CA MET A 1 -6.52 -25.24 9.43
C MET A 1 -6.52 -24.41 8.16
N ALA A 2 -7.31 -24.75 7.15
CA ALA A 2 -7.56 -23.86 6.01
C ALA A 2 -8.81 -23.01 6.32
N THR A 3 -8.70 -21.68 6.32
CA THR A 3 -9.84 -20.80 6.65
C THR A 3 -10.75 -20.63 5.45
N ARG A 4 -12.06 -20.45 5.69
CA ARG A 4 -13.03 -20.09 4.65
C ARG A 4 -13.23 -18.59 4.64
N TYR A 5 -13.16 -18.00 3.46
CA TYR A 5 -13.46 -16.59 3.24
C TYR A 5 -13.95 -16.39 1.81
N LEU A 6 -14.62 -15.27 1.57
CA LEU A 6 -15.16 -14.92 0.27
C LEU A 6 -14.02 -14.59 -0.72
N GLN A 7 -14.09 -15.12 -1.94
CA GLN A 7 -13.16 -14.76 -3.00
C GLN A 7 -13.93 -14.54 -4.29
N LEU A 8 -13.61 -13.44 -4.95
CA LEU A 8 -14.23 -13.04 -6.19
C LEU A 8 -13.92 -14.05 -7.30
N GLN A 9 -12.72 -14.59 -7.36
CA GLN A 9 -12.30 -15.55 -8.40
C GLN A 9 -13.00 -16.92 -8.28
N HIS A 10 -13.67 -17.21 -7.16
CA HIS A 10 -14.37 -18.47 -7.01
C HIS A 10 -15.73 -18.48 -7.74
N PRO A 11 -16.19 -19.64 -8.25
CA PRO A 11 -17.53 -19.78 -8.82
C PRO A 11 -18.64 -19.45 -7.80
N ASN A 12 -18.44 -19.78 -6.54
CA ASN A 12 -19.41 -19.55 -5.48
C ASN A 12 -19.22 -18.16 -4.84
N LYS A 13 -20.02 -17.19 -5.29
CA LYS A 13 -19.99 -15.81 -4.76
C LYS A 13 -20.61 -15.63 -3.37
N GLN A 14 -20.99 -16.72 -2.67
CA GLN A 14 -21.45 -16.73 -1.27
C GLN A 14 -20.34 -17.13 -0.28
N GLY A 15 -19.17 -17.55 -0.75
CA GLY A 15 -18.04 -17.89 0.11
C GLY A 15 -18.17 -19.23 0.85
N LYS A 16 -19.01 -20.15 0.36
CA LYS A 16 -19.20 -21.49 0.96
C LYS A 16 -18.05 -22.45 0.64
N THR A 17 -17.36 -22.20 -0.46
CA THR A 17 -16.39 -23.10 -1.07
C THR A 17 -15.06 -22.43 -1.39
N SER A 18 -14.87 -21.18 -0.96
CA SER A 18 -13.66 -20.40 -1.17
C SER A 18 -12.91 -20.20 0.15
N GLY A 19 -11.63 -19.86 0.04
CA GLY A 19 -10.76 -19.61 1.18
C GLY A 19 -9.32 -20.02 0.89
N ASP A 20 -8.61 -20.47 1.92
CA ASP A 20 -7.20 -20.86 1.82
C ASP A 20 -7.02 -22.08 0.89
N GLY A 21 -6.82 -21.85 -0.41
CA GLY A 21 -6.69 -22.92 -1.42
C GLY A 21 -5.34 -23.64 -1.41
N ARG A 22 -4.28 -22.95 -0.97
CA ARG A 22 -2.90 -23.46 -0.88
C ARG A 22 -2.18 -23.08 0.43
N SER A 23 -2.94 -22.57 1.40
CA SER A 23 -2.42 -22.06 2.67
C SER A 23 -3.01 -22.82 3.84
N ILE A 24 -2.26 -22.87 4.94
CA ILE A 24 -2.72 -23.45 6.20
C ILE A 24 -2.38 -22.48 7.31
N TRP A 25 -3.39 -22.02 8.05
CA TRP A 25 -3.22 -21.38 9.34
C TRP A 25 -2.70 -22.42 10.34
N ASN A 26 -1.47 -22.22 10.80
CA ASN A 26 -0.76 -23.13 11.70
C ASN A 26 -1.18 -22.94 13.15
N GLY A 27 -1.65 -21.74 13.48
CA GLY A 27 -2.06 -21.37 14.83
C GLY A 27 -1.60 -19.96 15.16
N MET A 28 -1.52 -19.71 16.45
CA MET A 28 -1.24 -18.40 17.01
C MET A 28 -0.12 -18.48 18.04
N VAL A 29 0.79 -17.52 18.00
CA VAL A 29 1.88 -17.35 18.96
C VAL A 29 1.66 -16.06 19.75
N LYS A 30 1.82 -16.10 21.07
CA LYS A 30 1.83 -14.90 21.91
C LYS A 30 3.27 -14.51 22.22
N ASN A 31 3.63 -13.26 21.95
CA ASN A 31 4.95 -12.73 22.24
C ASN A 31 4.85 -11.23 22.61
N ALA A 32 5.57 -10.81 23.65
CA ALA A 32 5.62 -9.42 24.10
C ALA A 32 4.23 -8.74 24.24
N GLY A 33 3.27 -9.44 24.84
CA GLY A 33 1.91 -8.92 25.05
C GLY A 33 1.02 -8.88 23.79
N LYS A 34 1.56 -9.27 22.63
CA LYS A 34 0.83 -9.33 21.36
C LYS A 34 0.63 -10.76 20.91
N SER A 35 -0.45 -10.98 20.20
CA SER A 35 -0.72 -12.25 19.55
C SER A 35 -0.51 -12.14 18.05
N TRP A 36 0.06 -13.20 17.47
CA TRP A 36 0.46 -13.29 16.08
C TRP A 36 -0.11 -14.57 15.47
N ASP A 37 -0.80 -14.43 14.35
CA ASP A 37 -1.26 -15.55 13.54
C ASP A 37 -0.15 -15.98 12.59
N ILE A 38 0.08 -17.29 12.51
CA ILE A 38 1.10 -17.89 11.65
C ILE A 38 0.39 -18.73 10.59
N SER A 39 0.69 -18.49 9.32
CA SER A 39 0.15 -19.26 8.20
C SER A 39 1.27 -19.69 7.26
N SER A 40 1.13 -20.85 6.63
CA SER A 40 2.09 -21.40 5.67
C SER A 40 1.44 -21.58 4.32
N CYS A 41 1.86 -20.77 3.35
CA CYS A 41 1.50 -20.90 1.94
C CYS A 41 2.40 -21.97 1.28
N GLY A 42 1.84 -22.75 0.36
CA GLY A 42 2.56 -23.82 -0.34
C GLY A 42 2.63 -25.15 0.43
N THR A 43 1.86 -25.28 1.51
CA THR A 43 1.83 -26.49 2.36
C THR A 43 1.10 -27.66 1.69
N GLY A 44 0.24 -27.38 0.72
CA GLY A 44 -0.60 -28.38 0.08
C GLY A 44 -1.86 -27.81 -0.53
N ALA A 45 -2.43 -28.52 -1.51
CA ALA A 45 -3.75 -28.17 -2.04
C ALA A 45 -4.82 -28.48 -0.99
N THR A 46 -5.75 -27.55 -0.78
CA THR A 46 -6.88 -27.75 0.14
C THR A 46 -8.18 -27.95 -0.63
N ARG A 47 -9.22 -28.41 0.07
CA ARG A 47 -10.58 -28.48 -0.48
C ARG A 47 -11.17 -27.12 -0.88
N LEU A 48 -10.54 -26.02 -0.49
CA LEU A 48 -10.96 -24.66 -0.81
C LEU A 48 -10.26 -24.10 -2.05
N SER A 49 -9.40 -24.88 -2.71
CA SER A 49 -8.76 -24.49 -3.96
C SER A 49 -9.83 -24.17 -5.04
N PRO A 50 -9.70 -23.04 -5.77
CA PRO A 50 -10.57 -22.70 -6.90
C PRO A 50 -10.67 -23.83 -7.93
N ALA A 51 -9.53 -24.45 -8.26
CA ALA A 51 -9.47 -25.55 -9.20
C ALA A 51 -10.37 -26.72 -8.80
N THR A 52 -10.37 -27.07 -7.50
CA THR A 52 -11.21 -28.15 -6.95
C THR A 52 -12.69 -27.93 -7.24
N HIS A 53 -13.15 -26.68 -7.13
CA HIS A 53 -14.54 -26.33 -7.33
C HIS A 53 -14.92 -26.09 -8.80
N ILE A 54 -13.97 -25.61 -9.62
CA ILE A 54 -14.17 -25.44 -11.06
C ILE A 54 -14.26 -26.81 -11.74
N GLN A 55 -13.37 -27.74 -11.40
CA GLN A 55 -13.31 -29.07 -12.04
C GLN A 55 -14.07 -30.16 -11.26
N ASN A 56 -14.69 -29.80 -10.13
CA ASN A 56 -15.46 -30.70 -9.27
C ASN A 56 -14.71 -31.99 -8.89
N LYS A 57 -13.40 -31.89 -8.66
CA LYS A 57 -12.52 -32.99 -8.26
C LYS A 57 -11.41 -32.49 -7.34
N TYR A 58 -10.89 -33.34 -6.46
CA TYR A 58 -9.73 -32.97 -5.65
C TYR A 58 -8.44 -33.14 -6.44
N PHE A 59 -7.51 -32.21 -6.25
CA PHE A 59 -6.19 -32.25 -6.86
C PHE A 59 -5.16 -32.72 -5.86
N LYS A 60 -4.19 -33.49 -6.35
CA LYS A 60 -2.96 -33.73 -5.60
C LYS A 60 -2.17 -32.43 -5.57
N THR A 61 -1.52 -32.17 -4.44
CA THR A 61 -0.54 -31.09 -4.36
C THR A 61 0.50 -31.28 -5.47
N GLY A 62 0.72 -30.23 -6.27
CA GLY A 62 1.68 -30.24 -7.35
C GLY A 62 1.20 -30.69 -8.70
N ASP A 63 -0.10 -30.84 -8.89
CA ASP A 63 -0.64 -31.17 -10.21
C ASP A 63 -0.30 -30.05 -11.21
N PRO A 64 0.57 -30.29 -12.21
CA PRO A 64 1.02 -29.26 -13.15
C PRO A 64 -0.06 -28.88 -14.16
N SER A 65 -1.17 -29.62 -14.21
CA SER A 65 -2.33 -29.25 -15.05
C SER A 65 -3.11 -28.07 -14.49
N ILE A 66 -2.78 -27.61 -13.28
CA ILE A 66 -3.42 -26.50 -12.59
C ILE A 66 -2.35 -25.50 -12.19
N SER A 67 -2.43 -24.27 -12.68
CA SER A 67 -1.55 -23.18 -12.22
C SER A 67 -2.02 -22.62 -10.88
N TYR A 68 -3.32 -22.34 -10.75
CA TYR A 68 -3.89 -21.68 -9.57
C TYR A 68 -4.47 -22.68 -8.55
N GLY A 69 -3.89 -22.71 -7.35
CA GLY A 69 -4.34 -23.61 -6.28
C GLY A 69 -3.84 -25.05 -6.44
N CYS A 70 -2.72 -25.25 -7.15
CA CYS A 70 -1.98 -26.53 -7.21
C CYS A 70 -1.37 -26.92 -5.85
N GLY A 71 -1.41 -26.03 -4.86
CA GLY A 71 -1.00 -26.31 -3.50
C GLY A 71 0.45 -26.02 -3.17
N TYR A 72 1.26 -25.62 -4.16
CA TYR A 72 2.64 -25.16 -3.95
C TYR A 72 2.75 -23.64 -3.99
N SER A 73 3.87 -23.18 -3.46
CA SER A 73 4.39 -21.83 -3.60
C SER A 73 5.77 -21.91 -4.24
N GLU A 74 6.20 -20.81 -4.85
CA GLU A 74 7.54 -20.71 -5.44
C GLU A 74 8.46 -19.83 -4.57
N ILE A 75 9.77 -20.07 -4.68
CA ILE A 75 10.78 -19.37 -3.87
C ILE A 75 10.79 -17.87 -4.21
N ASP A 76 10.66 -17.52 -5.48
CA ASP A 76 10.61 -16.14 -5.97
C ASP A 76 9.39 -15.39 -5.40
N GLU A 77 8.21 -16.02 -5.34
CA GLU A 77 7.03 -15.47 -4.64
C GLU A 77 7.35 -15.15 -3.17
N GLY A 78 8.06 -16.07 -2.50
CA GLY A 78 8.47 -15.90 -1.11
C GLY A 78 9.46 -14.76 -0.92
N LEU A 79 10.46 -14.67 -1.80
CA LEU A 79 11.47 -13.62 -1.76
C LEU A 79 10.87 -12.25 -2.12
N ALA A 80 10.00 -12.18 -3.12
CA ALA A 80 9.29 -10.95 -3.48
C ALA A 80 8.47 -10.44 -2.30
N THR A 81 7.70 -11.33 -1.66
CA THR A 81 6.94 -11.04 -0.44
C THR A 81 7.86 -10.57 0.68
N LEU A 82 9.00 -11.24 0.90
CA LEU A 82 9.98 -10.86 1.92
C LEU A 82 10.51 -9.44 1.69
N PHE A 83 11.01 -9.13 0.50
CA PHE A 83 11.56 -7.80 0.25
C PHE A 83 10.50 -6.70 0.32
N PHE A 84 9.32 -6.91 -0.28
CA PHE A 84 8.27 -5.90 -0.25
C PHE A 84 7.72 -5.66 1.15
N SER A 85 7.35 -6.71 1.88
CA SER A 85 6.76 -6.57 3.21
C SER A 85 7.71 -5.89 4.19
N GLU A 86 9.00 -6.20 4.13
CA GLU A 86 10.00 -5.58 5.01
C GLU A 86 10.21 -4.11 4.72
N ILE A 87 10.18 -3.69 3.44
CA ILE A 87 10.30 -2.29 3.06
C ILE A 87 9.02 -1.52 3.40
N LEU A 88 7.85 -2.08 3.09
CA LEU A 88 6.57 -1.43 3.38
C LEU A 88 6.36 -1.28 4.89
N LYS A 89 6.70 -2.32 5.68
CA LYS A 89 6.65 -2.23 7.14
C LYS A 89 7.59 -1.18 7.70
N ARG A 90 8.81 -1.07 7.13
CA ARG A 90 9.79 -0.05 7.52
C ARG A 90 9.25 1.36 7.29
N ASN A 91 8.50 1.54 6.20
CA ASN A 91 7.93 2.81 5.78
C ASN A 91 6.52 3.05 6.32
N GLY A 92 6.13 2.37 7.40
CA GLY A 92 4.92 2.67 8.16
C GLY A 92 3.64 1.98 7.67
N HIS A 93 3.67 1.21 6.58
CA HIS A 93 2.51 0.46 6.14
C HIS A 93 2.30 -0.80 6.99
N GLN A 94 1.04 -1.14 7.24
CA GLN A 94 0.69 -2.45 7.79
C GLN A 94 0.83 -3.50 6.69
N THR A 95 1.38 -4.66 7.04
CA THR A 95 1.55 -5.78 6.12
C THR A 95 1.91 -7.05 6.85
N GLU A 96 1.52 -8.19 6.28
CA GLU A 96 2.07 -9.50 6.64
C GLU A 96 3.61 -9.50 6.62
N ARG A 97 4.21 -10.33 7.46
CA ARG A 97 5.67 -10.47 7.55
C ARG A 97 6.06 -11.88 7.16
N VAL A 98 7.23 -12.05 6.56
CA VAL A 98 7.76 -13.37 6.23
C VAL A 98 8.61 -13.88 7.40
N LEU A 99 8.12 -14.91 8.09
CA LEU A 99 8.84 -15.55 9.19
C LEU A 99 9.90 -16.53 8.67
N GLY A 100 9.66 -17.16 7.52
CA GLY A 100 10.61 -18.09 6.93
C GLY A 100 10.18 -18.58 5.56
N ILE A 101 11.18 -18.99 4.77
CA ILE A 101 11.00 -19.62 3.46
C ILE A 101 11.70 -20.97 3.53
N ILE A 102 10.93 -22.05 3.45
CA ILE A 102 11.47 -23.42 3.39
C ILE A 102 11.51 -23.82 1.92
N GLU A 103 12.72 -23.93 1.37
CA GLU A 103 12.89 -24.38 0.00
C GLU A 103 12.87 -25.91 -0.10
N PHE A 104 12.29 -26.39 -1.21
CA PHE A 104 12.40 -27.74 -1.72
C PHE A 104 13.03 -27.75 -3.13
N ASN A 105 13.32 -28.95 -3.64
CA ASN A 105 13.84 -29.12 -5.00
C ASN A 105 12.91 -28.49 -6.06
N LYS A 106 13.50 -28.09 -7.19
CA LYS A 106 12.80 -27.55 -8.38
C LYS A 106 12.10 -26.20 -8.17
N GLY A 107 12.60 -25.36 -7.26
CA GLY A 107 12.07 -23.99 -7.11
C GLY A 107 10.81 -23.87 -6.25
N ILE A 108 10.35 -24.97 -5.65
CA ILE A 108 9.18 -25.02 -4.78
C ILE A 108 9.55 -24.54 -3.37
N SER A 109 8.64 -23.84 -2.70
CA SER A 109 8.81 -23.44 -1.31
C SER A 109 7.53 -23.58 -0.48
N ILE A 110 7.72 -23.56 0.84
CA ILE A 110 6.70 -23.16 1.81
C ILE A 110 7.08 -21.79 2.34
N ASN A 111 6.18 -20.82 2.15
CA ASN A 111 6.35 -19.44 2.59
C ASN A 111 5.53 -19.22 3.86
N ILE A 112 6.22 -19.03 4.98
CA ILE A 112 5.63 -18.88 6.31
C ILE A 112 5.44 -17.39 6.57
N ARG A 113 4.18 -16.97 6.68
CA ARG A 113 3.77 -15.59 6.97
C ARG A 113 3.30 -15.45 8.40
N ALA A 114 3.46 -14.24 8.94
CA ALA A 114 3.01 -13.86 10.26
C ALA A 114 2.34 -12.47 10.24
N HIS A 115 1.26 -12.30 10.99
CA HIS A 115 0.66 -11.00 11.23
C HIS A 115 -0.05 -10.97 12.58
N GLU A 116 -0.27 -9.80 13.18
CA GLU A 116 -0.98 -9.70 14.46
C GLU A 116 -2.43 -10.22 14.37
N ASN A 117 -3.03 -10.11 13.18
CA ASN A 117 -4.31 -10.71 12.84
C ASN A 117 -4.38 -10.95 11.33
N LEU A 118 -4.54 -12.21 10.90
CA LEU A 118 -4.64 -12.56 9.48
C LEU A 118 -6.09 -12.53 8.94
N LEU A 119 -7.04 -12.04 9.73
CA LEU A 119 -8.40 -11.84 9.27
C LEU A 119 -8.47 -10.75 8.19
N ARG A 120 -9.30 -11.04 7.19
CA ARG A 120 -9.61 -10.19 6.03
C ARG A 120 -11.09 -9.81 6.07
N PRO A 121 -11.53 -8.68 5.48
CA PRO A 121 -12.96 -8.37 5.29
C PRO A 121 -13.77 -9.55 4.73
N SER A 122 -13.17 -10.28 3.79
CA SER A 122 -13.76 -11.46 3.16
C SER A 122 -14.17 -12.59 4.13
N HIS A 123 -13.53 -12.69 5.30
CA HIS A 123 -13.89 -13.65 6.35
C HIS A 123 -15.19 -13.29 7.07
N MET A 124 -15.60 -12.02 7.04
CA MET A 124 -16.90 -11.58 7.59
C MET A 124 -17.96 -11.57 6.48
N PHE A 125 -17.56 -11.18 5.26
CA PHE A 125 -18.50 -10.96 4.15
C PHE A 125 -19.14 -12.27 3.67
N ASN A 126 -18.46 -13.41 3.78
CA ASN A 126 -19.05 -14.71 3.51
C ASN A 126 -20.28 -15.00 4.42
N HIS A 127 -20.18 -14.75 5.73
CA HIS A 127 -21.23 -15.00 6.70
C HIS A 127 -22.40 -14.03 6.51
N LEU A 128 -22.10 -12.76 6.22
CA LEU A 128 -23.11 -11.77 5.82
C LEU A 128 -23.89 -12.22 4.58
N LYS A 129 -23.20 -12.69 3.54
CA LYS A 129 -23.85 -13.18 2.31
C LYS A 129 -24.68 -14.43 2.54
N GLN A 130 -24.24 -15.31 3.43
CA GLN A 130 -24.95 -16.54 3.80
C GLN A 130 -26.14 -16.29 4.74
N GLY A 131 -26.28 -15.09 5.31
CA GLY A 131 -27.30 -14.81 6.33
C GLY A 131 -27.01 -15.54 7.65
N ASN A 132 -25.76 -15.92 7.89
CA ASN A 132 -25.35 -16.63 9.10
C ASN A 132 -24.99 -15.61 10.19
N ILE A 133 -26.02 -15.07 10.84
CA ILE A 133 -25.87 -13.99 11.83
C ILE A 133 -25.05 -14.41 13.06
N GLU A 134 -25.15 -15.68 13.47
CA GLU A 134 -24.43 -16.21 14.63
C GLU A 134 -22.93 -16.20 14.36
N ALA A 135 -22.49 -16.87 13.28
CA ALA A 135 -21.08 -16.90 12.91
C ALA A 135 -20.53 -15.52 12.55
N LEU A 136 -21.35 -14.64 11.95
CA LEU A 136 -20.97 -13.25 11.71
C LEU A 136 -20.72 -12.49 13.02
N GLY A 137 -21.59 -12.69 14.02
CA GLY A 137 -21.42 -12.11 15.35
C GLY A 137 -20.14 -12.61 16.03
N ASP A 138 -19.88 -13.91 15.95
CA ASP A 138 -18.71 -14.54 16.54
C ASP A 138 -17.41 -14.01 15.95
N ILE A 139 -17.30 -13.93 14.62
CA ILE A 139 -16.07 -13.45 13.98
C ILE A 139 -15.84 -11.95 14.22
N VAL A 140 -16.91 -11.13 14.25
CA VAL A 140 -16.81 -9.71 14.59
C VAL A 140 -16.35 -9.56 16.04
N ASN A 141 -16.97 -10.27 16.98
CA ASN A 141 -16.56 -10.22 18.38
C ASN A 141 -15.13 -10.71 18.58
N PHE A 142 -14.75 -11.82 17.94
CA PHE A 142 -13.38 -12.33 17.96
C PHE A 142 -12.40 -11.26 17.48
N TYR A 143 -12.68 -10.59 16.36
CA TYR A 143 -11.82 -9.52 15.86
C TYR A 143 -11.72 -8.35 16.86
N ILE A 144 -12.84 -7.88 17.42
CA ILE A 144 -12.85 -6.81 18.43
C ILE A 144 -11.98 -7.21 19.63
N ASP A 145 -12.19 -8.41 20.18
CA ASP A 145 -11.46 -8.90 21.34
C ASP A 145 -9.97 -9.07 21.05
N ARG A 146 -9.61 -9.49 19.83
CA ARG A 146 -8.22 -9.52 19.36
C ARG A 146 -7.58 -8.13 19.39
N GLN A 147 -8.23 -7.13 18.81
CA GLN A 147 -7.70 -5.76 18.75
C GLN A 147 -7.55 -5.14 20.14
N ILE A 148 -8.49 -5.41 21.06
CA ILE A 148 -8.38 -5.00 22.47
C ILE A 148 -7.21 -5.73 23.15
N SER A 149 -7.11 -7.05 22.97
CA SER A 149 -6.07 -7.86 23.64
C SER A 149 -4.66 -7.52 23.18
N ASN A 150 -4.49 -7.10 21.92
CA ASN A 150 -3.22 -6.64 21.37
C ASN A 150 -2.93 -5.16 21.72
N GLY A 151 -3.83 -4.48 22.44
CA GLY A 151 -3.68 -3.08 22.85
C GLY A 151 -3.87 -2.07 21.71
N VAL A 152 -4.37 -2.50 20.55
CA VAL A 152 -4.60 -1.62 19.38
C VAL A 152 -5.84 -0.76 19.60
N TRP A 153 -6.89 -1.33 20.20
CA TRP A 153 -8.13 -0.61 20.49
C TRP A 153 -8.25 -0.30 21.98
N THR A 154 -8.11 0.99 22.30
CA THR A 154 -8.35 1.51 23.64
C THR A 154 -9.80 1.97 23.76
N ASP A 155 -10.41 1.80 24.94
CA ASP A 155 -11.74 2.33 25.27
C ASP A 155 -12.91 1.68 24.49
N ALA A 156 -12.78 0.41 24.14
CA ALA A 156 -13.86 -0.34 23.52
C ALA A 156 -15.09 -0.44 24.45
N PRO A 157 -16.30 -0.09 23.98
CA PRO A 157 -17.52 -0.18 24.79
C PRO A 157 -17.80 -1.60 25.30
N LYS A 158 -18.60 -1.71 26.37
CA LYS A 158 -19.02 -3.01 26.92
C LYS A 158 -20.32 -3.53 26.34
N SER A 159 -21.27 -2.66 25.98
CA SER A 159 -22.57 -3.09 25.46
C SER A 159 -22.46 -3.57 24.01
N LYS A 160 -23.17 -4.65 23.67
CA LYS A 160 -23.13 -5.31 22.35
C LYS A 160 -23.31 -4.32 21.18
N ASN A 161 -24.35 -3.51 21.21
CA ASN A 161 -24.64 -2.57 20.12
C ASN A 161 -23.61 -1.44 20.03
N ALA A 162 -23.11 -0.93 21.16
CA ALA A 162 -22.07 0.09 21.15
C ALA A 162 -20.74 -0.46 20.63
N ARG A 163 -20.42 -1.73 20.93
CA ARG A 163 -19.24 -2.44 20.39
C ARG A 163 -19.27 -2.52 18.87
N TYR A 164 -20.42 -2.85 18.28
CA TYR A 164 -20.53 -2.93 16.81
C TYR A 164 -20.46 -1.55 16.13
N ARG A 165 -20.94 -0.48 16.78
CA ARG A 165 -20.74 0.89 16.28
C ARG A 165 -19.29 1.33 16.39
N TYR A 166 -18.62 0.99 17.49
CA TYR A 166 -17.19 1.23 17.69
C TYR A 166 -16.35 0.50 16.64
N PHE A 167 -16.66 -0.78 16.39
CA PHE A 167 -16.06 -1.57 15.30
C PHE A 167 -16.18 -0.84 13.96
N VAL A 168 -17.37 -0.35 13.58
CA VAL A 168 -17.54 0.41 12.33
C VAL A 168 -16.67 1.66 12.32
N SER A 169 -16.69 2.47 13.38
CA SER A 169 -15.85 3.68 13.47
C SER A 169 -14.38 3.37 13.20
N LYS A 170 -13.85 2.32 13.82
CA LYS A 170 -12.46 1.89 13.61
C LYS A 170 -12.18 1.37 12.20
N GLN A 171 -13.12 0.65 11.61
CA GLN A 171 -12.98 0.20 10.23
C GLN A 171 -13.08 1.35 9.22
N ILE A 172 -13.89 2.39 9.49
CA ILE A 172 -13.90 3.62 8.69
C ILE A 172 -12.53 4.28 8.71
N GLU A 173 -11.96 4.50 9.91
CA GLU A 173 -10.63 5.09 10.08
C GLU A 173 -9.55 4.31 9.30
N VAL A 174 -9.53 2.97 9.48
CA VAL A 174 -8.57 2.08 8.81
C VAL A 174 -8.65 2.20 7.29
N PHE A 175 -9.83 2.01 6.70
CA PHE A 175 -9.97 1.95 5.24
C PHE A 175 -9.88 3.31 4.56
N ALA A 176 -10.23 4.40 5.25
CA ALA A 176 -10.04 5.76 4.74
C ALA A 176 -8.55 6.12 4.67
N ASN A 177 -7.80 5.86 5.74
CA ASN A 177 -6.36 6.10 5.78
C ASN A 177 -5.62 5.20 4.78
N LEU A 178 -5.98 3.92 4.72
CA LEU A 178 -5.41 2.97 3.76
C LEU A 178 -5.52 3.48 2.31
N ALA A 179 -6.72 3.91 1.90
CA ALA A 179 -6.94 4.36 0.54
C ALA A 179 -6.16 5.64 0.21
N ALA A 180 -6.05 6.57 1.17
CA ALA A 180 -5.27 7.78 1.01
C ALA A 180 -3.78 7.46 0.87
N ASP A 181 -3.26 6.61 1.75
CA ASP A 181 -1.86 6.18 1.77
C ASP A 181 -1.49 5.43 0.48
N PHE A 182 -2.35 4.53 -0.01
CA PHE A 182 -2.11 3.84 -1.28
C PHE A 182 -2.06 4.80 -2.47
N GLU A 183 -2.99 5.76 -2.54
CA GLU A 183 -2.97 6.77 -3.60
C GLU A 183 -1.71 7.63 -3.54
N ASP A 184 -1.28 8.03 -2.34
CA ASP A 184 -0.12 8.89 -2.15
C ASP A 184 1.21 8.16 -2.33
N ASP A 185 1.34 6.91 -1.90
CA ASP A 185 2.58 6.15 -2.03
C ASP A 185 2.70 5.37 -3.34
N TYR A 186 1.75 5.60 -4.24
CA TYR A 186 1.64 4.98 -5.56
C TYR A 186 1.59 3.45 -5.46
N ILE A 187 0.83 2.96 -4.49
CA ILE A 187 0.62 1.54 -4.25
C ILE A 187 -0.69 1.13 -4.91
N PHE A 188 -0.56 0.30 -5.94
CA PHE A 188 -1.68 -0.44 -6.48
C PHE A 188 -1.82 -1.75 -5.71
N CYS A 189 -2.97 -1.94 -5.07
CA CYS A 189 -3.42 -3.23 -4.57
C CYS A 189 -4.62 -3.64 -5.41
N TRP A 190 -4.68 -4.91 -5.80
CA TRP A 190 -5.91 -5.44 -6.37
C TRP A 190 -6.99 -5.55 -5.29
N LEU A 191 -7.65 -4.42 -5.06
CA LEU A 191 -8.67 -4.22 -4.05
C LEU A 191 -10.04 -4.27 -4.70
N ASP A 192 -10.79 -5.35 -4.45
CA ASP A 192 -12.19 -5.44 -4.84
C ASP A 192 -13.13 -5.54 -3.62
N TRP A 193 -14.43 -5.58 -3.90
CA TRP A 193 -15.49 -5.47 -2.90
C TRP A 193 -15.50 -6.62 -1.89
N ASP A 194 -14.90 -7.76 -2.21
CA ASP A 194 -14.77 -8.89 -1.28
C ASP A 194 -13.69 -8.67 -0.23
N GLY A 195 -12.70 -7.80 -0.51
CA GLY A 195 -11.62 -7.44 0.39
C GLY A 195 -10.78 -8.64 0.80
N ASP A 196 -10.44 -9.52 -0.14
CA ASP A 196 -9.57 -10.65 0.14
C ASP A 196 -8.09 -10.23 0.22
N ASN A 197 -7.56 -9.39 -0.68
CA ASN A 197 -6.14 -8.99 -0.69
C ASN A 197 -5.75 -7.92 0.35
N ILE A 198 -6.55 -7.74 1.41
CA ILE A 198 -6.25 -6.81 2.50
C ILE A 198 -6.69 -7.39 3.84
N LEU A 199 -5.95 -7.06 4.89
CA LEU A 199 -6.28 -7.41 6.26
C LEU A 199 -7.25 -6.41 6.87
N MET A 200 -7.94 -6.82 7.94
CA MET A 200 -8.94 -6.03 8.66
C MET A 200 -8.39 -4.75 9.33
N ASP A 201 -7.08 -4.63 9.46
CA ASP A 201 -6.37 -3.44 9.96
C ASP A 201 -5.70 -2.64 8.83
N GLY A 202 -6.05 -2.93 7.57
CA GLY A 202 -5.46 -2.31 6.39
C GLY A 202 -4.11 -2.90 5.99
N GLY A 203 -3.69 -4.01 6.60
CA GLY A 203 -2.45 -4.67 6.24
C GLY A 203 -2.46 -5.26 4.82
N ILE A 204 -1.40 -5.01 4.05
CA ILE A 204 -1.17 -5.64 2.74
C ILE A 204 -0.86 -7.14 2.92
N ILE A 205 -1.50 -7.97 2.11
CA ILE A 205 -1.32 -9.43 2.09
C ILE A 205 -1.40 -9.94 0.64
N ASP A 206 -0.71 -11.04 0.34
CA ASP A 206 -0.69 -11.67 -0.99
C ASP A 206 -0.12 -10.78 -2.10
N TYR A 207 1.21 -10.61 -2.06
CA TYR A 207 1.99 -9.72 -2.92
C TYR A 207 1.99 -10.01 -4.43
N GLY A 208 1.32 -11.07 -4.88
CA GLY A 208 1.14 -11.32 -6.32
C GLY A 208 0.35 -10.21 -7.03
N SER A 209 -0.57 -9.57 -6.31
CA SER A 209 -1.50 -8.57 -6.85
C SER A 209 -1.22 -7.14 -6.37
N ILE A 210 0.01 -6.90 -5.88
CA ILE A 210 0.48 -5.60 -5.40
C ILE A 210 1.54 -5.04 -6.36
N ARG A 211 1.46 -3.75 -6.68
CA ARG A 211 2.51 -3.00 -7.38
C ARG A 211 2.79 -1.71 -6.61
N GLN A 212 4.06 -1.33 -6.56
CA GLN A 212 4.48 -0.02 -6.07
C GLN A 212 5.14 0.73 -7.22
N PHE A 213 4.59 1.87 -7.61
CA PHE A 213 5.05 2.57 -8.80
C PHE A 213 6.10 3.66 -8.53
N GLY A 214 6.96 3.82 -9.52
CA GLY A 214 7.95 4.89 -9.59
C GLY A 214 7.35 6.27 -9.89
N LEU A 215 6.18 6.29 -10.51
CA LEU A 215 5.39 7.50 -10.82
C LEU A 215 3.92 7.23 -10.50
N PHE A 216 3.07 8.27 -10.54
CA PHE A 216 1.64 8.09 -10.32
C PHE A 216 0.92 7.55 -11.58
N HIS A 217 1.22 6.30 -11.94
CA HIS A 217 0.58 5.53 -13.02
C HIS A 217 -0.87 5.18 -12.65
N HIS A 218 -1.70 6.21 -12.47
CA HIS A 218 -3.04 6.13 -11.91
C HIS A 218 -4.09 5.57 -12.87
N GLU A 219 -3.70 5.32 -14.13
CA GLU A 219 -4.51 4.67 -15.16
C GLU A 219 -4.11 3.20 -15.35
N TYR A 220 -3.07 2.73 -14.66
CA TYR A 220 -2.70 1.32 -14.68
C TYR A 220 -3.87 0.44 -14.25
N ARG A 221 -4.07 -0.67 -14.98
CA ARG A 221 -5.02 -1.72 -14.62
C ARG A 221 -4.40 -3.09 -14.90
N PHE A 222 -4.48 -3.97 -13.92
CA PHE A 222 -4.09 -5.36 -14.02
C PHE A 222 -5.13 -6.15 -14.84
N ASP A 223 -4.67 -7.07 -15.69
CA ASP A 223 -5.52 -7.97 -16.48
C ASP A 223 -5.84 -9.25 -15.69
N ASP A 224 -7.07 -9.39 -15.21
CA ASP A 224 -7.58 -10.56 -14.48
C ASP A 224 -8.31 -11.56 -15.40
N VAL A 225 -7.94 -11.61 -16.70
CA VAL A 225 -8.46 -12.49 -17.77
C VAL A 225 -9.92 -12.22 -18.16
N GLU A 226 -10.82 -12.08 -17.18
CA GLU A 226 -12.24 -11.79 -17.39
C GLU A 226 -12.53 -10.29 -17.46
N ARG A 227 -11.69 -9.47 -16.81
CA ARG A 227 -11.83 -8.01 -16.76
C ARG A 227 -10.55 -7.32 -16.27
N TYR A 228 -10.46 -6.03 -16.54
CA TYR A 228 -9.45 -5.18 -15.91
C TYR A 228 -9.79 -4.86 -14.45
N SER A 229 -8.75 -4.75 -13.62
CA SER A 229 -8.85 -4.27 -12.25
C SER A 229 -9.32 -2.81 -12.17
N THR A 230 -9.60 -2.35 -10.96
CA THR A 230 -9.62 -0.92 -10.66
C THR A 230 -8.26 -0.29 -10.88
N SER A 231 -8.21 1.03 -11.06
CA SER A 231 -6.97 1.79 -11.00
C SER A 231 -6.66 2.29 -9.58
N ILE A 232 -5.48 2.88 -9.36
CA ILE A 232 -5.11 3.39 -8.02
C ILE A 232 -6.16 4.35 -7.45
N LYS A 233 -6.70 5.26 -8.27
CA LYS A 233 -7.71 6.24 -7.82
C LYS A 233 -9.04 5.60 -7.45
N GLU A 234 -9.41 4.53 -8.15
CA GLU A 234 -10.65 3.80 -7.92
C GLU A 234 -10.58 2.92 -6.67
N GLN A 235 -9.38 2.67 -6.11
CA GLN A 235 -9.22 1.95 -4.84
C GLN A 235 -9.94 2.67 -3.68
N LYS A 236 -10.07 4.00 -3.70
CA LYS A 236 -10.88 4.76 -2.72
C LYS A 236 -12.32 4.27 -2.70
N ASP A 237 -12.92 4.10 -3.87
CA ASP A 237 -14.33 3.68 -3.98
C ASP A 237 -14.51 2.22 -3.51
N LYS A 238 -13.51 1.37 -3.77
CA LYS A 238 -13.50 -0.02 -3.29
C LYS A 238 -13.33 -0.10 -1.77
N ALA A 239 -12.39 0.65 -1.20
CA ALA A 239 -12.23 0.77 0.24
C ALA A 239 -13.50 1.31 0.91
N LYS A 240 -14.15 2.31 0.31
CA LYS A 240 -15.43 2.86 0.79
C LYS A 240 -16.57 1.84 0.70
N LEU A 241 -16.57 0.98 -0.33
CA LEU A 241 -17.55 -0.10 -0.46
C LEU A 241 -17.35 -1.20 0.60
N ILE A 242 -16.10 -1.54 0.92
CA ILE A 242 -15.76 -2.43 2.04
C ILE A 242 -16.24 -1.82 3.36
N ALA A 243 -15.91 -0.55 3.62
CA ALA A 243 -16.37 0.23 4.77
C ALA A 243 -17.90 0.23 4.91
N LYS A 244 -18.61 0.47 3.81
CA LYS A 244 -20.08 0.40 3.74
C LYS A 244 -20.63 -0.98 4.09
N THR A 245 -19.91 -2.05 3.75
CA THR A 245 -20.29 -3.41 4.10
C THR A 245 -20.14 -3.65 5.61
N PHE A 246 -19.17 -3.03 6.28
CA PHE A 246 -19.10 -3.05 7.75
C PHE A 246 -20.27 -2.32 8.41
N VAL A 247 -20.74 -1.22 7.84
CA VAL A 247 -21.97 -0.55 8.29
C VAL A 247 -23.16 -1.51 8.21
N GLN A 248 -23.32 -2.21 7.08
CA GLN A 248 -24.36 -3.22 6.91
C GLN A 248 -24.24 -4.38 7.92
N ILE A 249 -23.02 -4.86 8.19
CA ILE A 249 -22.77 -5.91 9.21
C ILE A 249 -23.24 -5.43 10.58
N SER A 250 -22.84 -4.22 10.97
CA SER A 250 -23.20 -3.65 12.27
C SER A 250 -24.71 -3.47 12.42
N ASP A 251 -25.41 -3.01 11.37
CA ASP A 251 -26.87 -2.89 11.37
C ASP A 251 -27.55 -4.28 11.44
N TYR A 252 -27.06 -5.25 10.67
CA TYR A 252 -27.60 -6.61 10.69
C TYR A 252 -27.45 -7.27 12.06
N LEU A 253 -26.28 -7.14 12.70
CA LEU A 253 -26.02 -7.70 14.03
C LEU A 253 -26.83 -7.01 15.15
N GLN A 254 -27.22 -5.75 14.95
CA GLN A 254 -28.05 -5.00 15.91
C GLN A 254 -29.55 -5.27 15.73
N THR A 255 -30.01 -5.44 14.49
CA THR A 255 -31.44 -5.52 14.17
C THR A 255 -31.95 -6.93 13.93
N GLY A 256 -31.06 -7.86 13.58
CA GLY A 256 -31.44 -9.21 13.14
C GLY A 256 -31.93 -9.28 11.69
N GLU A 257 -32.03 -8.15 10.98
CA GLU A 257 -32.55 -8.07 9.60
C GLU A 257 -31.47 -7.58 8.62
N ARG A 258 -31.17 -8.38 7.58
CA ARG A 258 -30.18 -7.99 6.57
C ARG A 258 -30.81 -7.08 5.52
N LYS A 259 -30.57 -5.78 5.64
CA LYS A 259 -31.03 -4.76 4.67
C LYS A 259 -30.13 -4.70 3.43
N PRO A 260 -30.63 -4.30 2.24
CA PRO A 260 -29.81 -4.12 1.04
C PRO A 260 -28.71 -3.07 1.23
N LEU A 261 -27.54 -3.30 0.63
CA LEU A 261 -26.37 -2.41 0.77
C LEU A 261 -26.66 -0.96 0.34
N GLY A 262 -27.51 -0.77 -0.68
CA GLY A 262 -27.91 0.56 -1.17
C GLY A 262 -28.53 1.47 -0.11
N ARG A 263 -29.13 0.92 0.96
CA ARG A 263 -29.72 1.68 2.06
C ARG A 263 -28.70 2.49 2.88
N PHE A 264 -27.44 2.07 2.86
CA PHE A 264 -26.36 2.70 3.64
C PHE A 264 -25.57 3.74 2.84
N SER A 265 -26.02 4.13 1.64
CA SER A 265 -25.26 5.04 0.77
C SER A 265 -25.12 6.47 1.34
N ARG A 266 -25.95 6.85 2.30
CA ARG A 266 -25.94 8.15 2.99
C ARG A 266 -25.70 7.99 4.49
N ASP A 267 -25.05 6.89 4.89
CA ASP A 267 -24.71 6.69 6.30
C ASP A 267 -23.62 7.67 6.73
N LYS A 268 -23.76 8.28 7.91
CA LYS A 268 -22.80 9.24 8.46
C LYS A 268 -21.38 8.65 8.57
N ALA A 269 -21.26 7.34 8.75
CA ALA A 269 -19.97 6.65 8.74
C ALA A 269 -19.22 6.84 7.41
N LEU A 270 -19.93 6.92 6.28
CA LEU A 270 -19.34 7.13 4.96
C LEU A 270 -18.97 8.60 4.68
N GLU A 271 -19.70 9.55 5.28
CA GLU A 271 -19.29 10.95 5.28
C GLU A 271 -17.97 11.12 6.06
N ASN A 272 -17.86 10.42 7.20
CA ASN A 272 -16.64 10.41 8.00
C ASN A 272 -15.47 9.72 7.27
N PHE A 273 -15.74 8.69 6.47
CA PHE A 273 -14.73 8.09 5.58
C PHE A 273 -14.13 9.13 4.63
N ASP A 274 -14.98 9.90 3.93
CA ASP A 274 -14.49 10.92 2.98
C ASP A 274 -13.69 12.00 3.70
N LYS A 275 -14.16 12.44 4.86
CA LYS A 275 -13.46 13.42 5.68
C LYS A 275 -12.05 12.95 6.06
N ILE A 276 -11.94 11.76 6.66
CA ILE A 276 -10.66 11.17 7.08
C ILE A 276 -9.73 10.99 5.88
N PHE A 277 -10.26 10.50 4.75
CA PHE A 277 -9.48 10.34 3.53
C PHE A 277 -8.89 11.68 3.06
N GLU A 278 -9.69 12.74 3.01
CA GLU A 278 -9.20 14.05 2.54
C GLU A 278 -8.23 14.70 3.54
N GLU A 279 -8.44 14.53 4.84
CA GLU A 279 -7.50 14.97 5.89
C GLU A 279 -6.17 14.24 5.75
N ARG A 280 -6.21 12.91 5.58
CA ARG A 280 -5.01 12.08 5.41
C ARG A 280 -4.22 12.44 4.15
N LYS A 281 -4.89 12.66 3.01
CA LYS A 281 -4.26 13.14 1.76
C LYS A 281 -3.54 14.48 1.96
N ASN A 282 -4.08 15.39 2.79
CA ASN A 282 -3.41 16.66 3.10
C ASN A 282 -2.19 16.44 4.01
N GLU A 283 -2.34 15.64 5.06
CA GLU A 283 -1.24 15.27 5.97
C GLU A 283 -0.08 14.63 5.20
N ASN A 284 -0.37 13.64 4.35
CA ASN A 284 0.61 12.93 3.53
C ASN A 284 1.38 13.88 2.61
N LEU A 285 0.69 14.83 1.94
CA LEU A 285 1.35 15.81 1.08
C LEU A 285 2.32 16.70 1.87
N LEU A 286 1.89 17.22 3.02
CA LEU A 286 2.74 18.06 3.87
C LEU A 286 3.95 17.29 4.42
N LYS A 287 3.76 16.03 4.80
CA LYS A 287 4.85 15.12 5.17
C LYS A 287 5.82 14.89 4.01
N LYS A 288 5.31 14.63 2.80
CA LYS A 288 6.14 14.49 1.58
C LYS A 288 6.93 15.75 1.23
N ILE A 289 6.40 16.95 1.50
CA ILE A 289 7.17 18.19 1.33
C ILE A 289 8.42 18.16 2.22
N GLY A 290 8.37 17.50 3.38
CA GLY A 290 9.45 17.44 4.35
C GLY A 290 9.15 18.26 5.61
N LEU A 291 7.89 18.55 5.90
CA LEU A 291 7.50 19.21 7.15
C LEU A 291 7.58 18.24 8.34
N THR A 292 7.77 18.80 9.53
CA THR A 292 7.68 18.07 10.82
C THR A 292 6.22 17.90 11.25
N ASP A 293 5.93 16.97 12.17
CA ASP A 293 4.56 16.74 12.63
C ASP A 293 3.92 18.00 13.23
N GLU A 294 4.69 18.83 13.96
CA GLU A 294 4.20 20.09 14.55
C GLU A 294 3.84 21.13 13.48
N GLU A 295 4.64 21.23 12.40
CA GLU A 295 4.37 22.14 11.28
C GLU A 295 3.17 21.67 10.44
N VAL A 296 3.04 20.35 10.25
CA VAL A 296 1.88 19.72 9.60
C VAL A 296 0.61 20.05 10.38
N GLU A 297 0.60 19.79 11.69
CA GLU A 297 -0.54 20.09 12.57
C GLU A 297 -0.91 21.58 12.53
N TYR A 298 0.09 22.47 12.58
CA TYR A 298 -0.14 23.91 12.48
C TYR A 298 -0.84 24.31 11.17
N LEU A 299 -0.32 23.85 10.03
CA LEU A 299 -0.90 24.19 8.71
C LEU A 299 -2.30 23.59 8.54
N LEU A 300 -2.53 22.35 8.95
CA LEU A 300 -3.85 21.72 8.88
C LEU A 300 -4.87 22.42 9.79
N THR A 301 -4.45 22.92 10.95
CA THR A 301 -5.36 23.56 11.91
C THR A 301 -5.66 25.02 11.56
N HIS A 302 -4.67 25.77 11.08
CA HIS A 302 -4.78 27.24 10.93
C HIS A 302 -4.84 27.70 9.48
N HIS A 303 -4.37 26.88 8.54
CA HIS A 303 -4.16 27.24 7.13
C HIS A 303 -4.65 26.15 6.17
N GLU A 304 -5.67 25.37 6.57
CA GLU A 304 -6.19 24.23 5.79
C GLU A 304 -6.55 24.65 4.36
N GLY A 305 -7.12 25.85 4.18
CA GLY A 305 -7.48 26.39 2.88
C GLY A 305 -6.29 26.48 1.91
N ASP A 306 -5.09 26.78 2.41
CA ASP A 306 -3.88 26.91 1.58
C ASP A 306 -3.34 25.55 1.20
N VAL A 307 -3.36 24.61 2.15
CA VAL A 307 -3.01 23.21 1.93
C VAL A 307 -3.92 22.60 0.85
N LEU A 308 -5.22 22.86 0.92
CA LEU A 308 -6.20 22.41 -0.09
C LEU A 308 -5.94 23.06 -1.46
N ARG A 309 -5.59 24.35 -1.51
CA ARG A 309 -5.22 25.02 -2.77
C ARG A 309 -3.94 24.42 -3.36
N PHE A 310 -2.92 24.19 -2.52
CA PHE A 310 -1.65 23.61 -2.94
C PHE A 310 -1.84 22.16 -3.44
N ARG A 311 -2.58 21.33 -2.71
CA ARG A 311 -2.89 19.95 -3.12
C ARG A 311 -3.60 19.89 -4.47
N LYS A 312 -4.51 20.83 -4.77
CA LYS A 312 -5.20 20.88 -6.07
C LYS A 312 -4.24 21.13 -7.23
N VAL A 313 -3.28 22.05 -7.07
CA VAL A 313 -2.28 22.32 -8.12
C VAL A 313 -1.23 21.21 -8.19
N PHE A 314 -0.83 20.63 -7.05
CA PHE A 314 0.02 19.44 -7.02
C PHE A 314 -0.61 18.27 -7.80
N SER A 315 -1.89 17.99 -7.53
CA SER A 315 -2.64 16.92 -8.20
C SER A 315 -2.81 17.15 -9.70
N TYR A 316 -2.75 18.39 -10.18
CA TYR A 316 -2.81 18.68 -11.62
C TYR A 316 -1.59 18.10 -12.34
N PHE A 317 -0.39 18.32 -11.80
CA PHE A 317 0.83 17.76 -12.38
C PHE A 317 0.95 16.26 -12.12
N GLU A 318 0.62 15.81 -10.90
CA GLU A 318 0.69 14.39 -10.54
C GLU A 318 -0.17 13.49 -11.44
N ARG A 319 -1.31 14.02 -11.92
CA ARG A 319 -2.26 13.30 -12.80
C ARG A 319 -2.02 13.53 -14.28
N ALA A 320 -0.98 14.26 -14.66
CA ALA A 320 -0.66 14.47 -16.05
C ALA A 320 -0.22 13.15 -16.69
N LYS A 321 -0.71 12.90 -17.91
CA LYS A 321 -0.49 11.67 -18.65
C LYS A 321 -0.13 11.98 -20.10
N SER A 322 0.57 11.05 -20.71
CA SER A 322 1.14 11.23 -22.05
C SER A 322 0.07 11.38 -23.15
N GLU A 323 0.36 12.08 -24.22
CA GLU A 323 -0.48 12.15 -25.40
C GLU A 323 -0.51 10.84 -26.20
N GLU A 324 0.48 9.95 -26.00
CA GLU A 324 0.55 8.64 -26.68
C GLU A 324 -0.62 7.71 -26.36
N GLY A 325 -1.27 7.92 -25.21
CA GLY A 325 -2.47 7.19 -24.81
C GLY A 325 -2.21 5.89 -24.07
N VAL A 326 -3.24 5.02 -24.07
CA VAL A 326 -3.23 3.73 -23.38
C VAL A 326 -2.51 2.68 -24.21
N TYR A 327 -1.65 1.88 -23.58
CA TYR A 327 -0.95 0.76 -24.21
C TYR A 327 -0.88 -0.45 -23.28
N ALA A 328 -0.54 -1.62 -23.85
CA ALA A 328 -0.40 -2.86 -23.10
C ALA A 328 0.95 -2.97 -22.39
N VAL A 329 0.94 -3.47 -21.16
CA VAL A 329 2.12 -3.84 -20.37
C VAL A 329 2.09 -5.34 -20.07
N ALA A 330 3.11 -5.86 -19.38
CA ALA A 330 3.29 -7.30 -19.20
C ALA A 330 2.10 -8.01 -18.52
N ASP A 331 1.40 -7.31 -17.63
CA ASP A 331 0.32 -7.86 -16.80
C ASP A 331 -0.97 -7.02 -16.83
N GLY A 332 -1.13 -6.17 -17.85
CA GLY A 332 -2.24 -5.23 -17.88
C GLY A 332 -2.16 -4.16 -18.97
N ILE A 333 -2.76 -3.01 -18.69
CA ILE A 333 -2.71 -1.81 -19.52
C ILE A 333 -2.26 -0.62 -18.67
N ASN A 334 -1.62 0.37 -19.30
CA ASN A 334 -1.24 1.60 -18.64
C ASN A 334 -1.40 2.82 -19.55
N TRP A 335 -1.47 3.99 -18.94
CA TRP A 335 -1.31 5.29 -19.57
C TRP A 335 -0.22 6.05 -18.81
N ASN A 336 0.92 6.30 -19.46
CA ASN A 336 2.12 6.78 -18.79
C ASN A 336 1.90 8.10 -18.05
N ALA A 337 2.36 8.15 -16.79
CA ALA A 337 2.56 9.39 -16.06
C ALA A 337 3.79 10.14 -16.57
N ILE A 338 3.63 11.43 -16.86
CA ILE A 338 4.69 12.25 -17.49
C ILE A 338 5.48 13.11 -16.51
N PHE A 339 4.99 13.23 -15.26
CA PHE A 339 5.64 14.05 -14.24
C PHE A 339 5.94 13.27 -12.95
N CYS A 340 7.17 13.41 -12.47
CA CYS A 340 7.67 12.91 -11.20
C CYS A 340 7.56 14.00 -10.12
N MET A 341 6.43 14.03 -9.41
CA MET A 341 6.24 15.04 -8.36
C MET A 341 7.16 14.87 -7.15
N ARG A 342 7.75 13.68 -6.97
CA ARG A 342 8.79 13.45 -5.95
C ARG A 342 10.06 14.25 -6.24
N ASP A 343 10.39 14.48 -7.50
CA ASP A 343 11.61 15.20 -7.89
C ASP A 343 11.50 16.68 -7.54
N ILE A 344 10.38 17.34 -7.84
CA ILE A 344 10.19 18.76 -7.47
C ILE A 344 10.15 18.96 -5.95
N LEU A 345 9.53 18.04 -5.19
CA LEU A 345 9.54 18.12 -3.73
C LEU A 345 10.95 17.94 -3.13
N ARG A 346 11.84 17.25 -3.83
CA ARG A 346 13.24 17.06 -3.42
C ARG A 346 14.13 18.24 -3.81
N GLU A 347 13.98 18.75 -5.04
CA GLU A 347 14.95 19.67 -5.65
C GLU A 347 14.57 21.14 -5.48
N MET A 348 13.28 21.49 -5.59
CA MET A 348 12.80 22.86 -5.44
C MET A 348 13.23 23.54 -4.13
N PRO A 349 13.13 22.92 -2.93
CA PRO A 349 13.56 23.59 -1.70
C PRO A 349 15.06 23.91 -1.68
N GLN A 350 15.90 23.10 -2.34
CA GLN A 350 17.35 23.37 -2.46
C GLN A 350 17.61 24.59 -3.33
N ILE A 351 16.90 24.70 -4.44
CA ILE A 351 17.05 25.82 -5.38
C ILE A 351 16.52 27.11 -4.75
N PHE A 352 15.37 27.04 -4.07
CA PHE A 352 14.81 28.18 -3.33
C PHE A 352 15.73 28.65 -2.22
N LEU A 353 16.39 27.73 -1.50
CA LEU A 353 17.37 28.07 -0.47
C LEU A 353 18.59 28.79 -1.04
N HIS A 354 19.04 28.40 -2.24
CA HIS A 354 20.24 28.99 -2.84
C HIS A 354 19.99 30.31 -3.57
N ARG A 355 18.85 30.42 -4.26
CA ARG A 355 18.55 31.56 -5.15
C ARG A 355 17.60 32.59 -4.55
N GLU A 356 16.84 32.22 -3.51
CA GLU A 356 15.78 33.04 -2.91
C GLU A 356 14.73 33.52 -3.93
N ALA A 357 14.52 32.73 -4.99
CA ALA A 357 13.62 33.07 -6.09
C ALA A 357 12.90 31.82 -6.62
N SER A 358 11.73 32.04 -7.23
CA SER A 358 10.99 31.00 -7.95
C SER A 358 11.79 30.51 -9.17
N LEU A 359 11.56 29.26 -9.55
CA LEU A 359 12.09 28.64 -10.76
C LEU A 359 11.45 29.29 -11.99
N GLU A 360 12.24 29.39 -13.05
CA GLU A 360 11.71 29.60 -14.39
C GLU A 360 10.84 28.41 -14.80
N ARG A 361 9.84 28.65 -15.66
CA ARG A 361 8.85 27.62 -16.01
C ARG A 361 9.47 26.41 -16.71
N ASP A 362 10.47 26.64 -17.57
CA ASP A 362 11.20 25.58 -18.26
C ASP A 362 12.01 24.73 -17.27
N GLU A 363 12.66 25.37 -16.30
CA GLU A 363 13.40 24.68 -15.22
C GLU A 363 12.46 23.84 -14.35
N PHE A 364 11.27 24.35 -14.03
CA PHE A 364 10.26 23.59 -13.30
C PHE A 364 9.87 22.31 -14.06
N ILE A 365 9.62 22.41 -15.36
CA ILE A 365 9.25 21.26 -16.21
C ILE A 365 10.43 20.28 -16.35
N ASP A 366 11.65 20.78 -16.49
CA ASP A 366 12.85 19.96 -16.58
C ASP A 366 13.11 19.14 -15.32
N ILE A 367 12.75 19.65 -14.13
CA ILE A 367 12.87 18.90 -12.87
C ILE A 367 11.82 17.80 -12.79
N ILE A 368 10.58 18.05 -13.21
CA ILE A 368 9.49 17.07 -13.05
C ILE A 368 9.36 16.08 -14.19
N LYS A 369 9.94 16.31 -15.37
CA LYS A 369 9.73 15.42 -16.52
C LYS A 369 10.18 13.98 -16.21
N SER A 370 9.34 13.01 -16.58
CA SER A 370 9.71 11.60 -16.57
C SER A 370 10.37 11.19 -17.89
N THR A 371 10.96 9.99 -17.88
CA THR A 371 11.49 9.35 -19.10
C THR A 371 10.40 8.92 -20.08
N TYR A 372 9.13 8.92 -19.66
CA TYR A 372 7.98 8.60 -20.52
C TYR A 372 7.38 9.81 -21.23
N ALA A 373 7.81 11.04 -20.90
CA ALA A 373 7.25 12.24 -21.50
C ALA A 373 7.81 12.48 -22.91
N THR A 374 6.93 12.78 -23.87
CA THR A 374 7.32 13.25 -25.20
C THR A 374 7.59 14.76 -25.21
N GLU A 375 8.12 15.31 -26.30
CA GLU A 375 8.28 16.76 -26.43
C GLU A 375 6.94 17.51 -26.37
N SER A 376 5.88 16.94 -26.97
CA SER A 376 4.54 17.54 -26.94
C SER A 376 3.93 17.51 -25.53
N ASP A 377 4.17 16.43 -24.78
CA ASP A 377 3.75 16.30 -23.38
C ASP A 377 4.28 17.44 -22.49
N LEU A 378 5.44 18.00 -22.83
CA LEU A 378 6.18 18.99 -22.03
C LEU A 378 5.87 20.45 -22.41
N GLU A 379 5.07 20.70 -23.45
CA GLU A 379 4.76 22.06 -23.90
C GLU A 379 4.15 22.96 -22.81
N ILE A 380 4.71 24.16 -22.63
CA ILE A 380 4.22 25.14 -21.64
C ILE A 380 3.23 26.09 -22.29
N ASN A 381 1.97 25.67 -22.35
CA ASN A 381 0.89 26.58 -22.73
C ASN A 381 0.53 27.57 -21.59
N SER A 382 -0.31 28.57 -21.90
CA SER A 382 -0.72 29.60 -20.93
C SER A 382 -1.35 29.03 -19.65
N TYR A 383 -2.10 27.92 -19.75
CA TYR A 383 -2.72 27.30 -18.60
C TYR A 383 -1.69 26.58 -17.72
N ARG A 384 -0.80 25.79 -18.32
CA ARG A 384 0.29 25.11 -17.60
C ARG A 384 1.22 26.10 -16.94
N GLY A 385 1.60 27.20 -17.63
CA GLY A 385 2.39 28.28 -17.04
C GLY A 385 1.75 28.85 -15.78
N LYS A 386 0.44 29.15 -15.81
CA LYS A 386 -0.30 29.60 -14.60
C LYS A 386 -0.30 28.57 -13.48
N LYS A 387 -0.33 27.27 -13.81
CA LYS A 387 -0.27 26.19 -12.82
C LYS A 387 1.11 26.08 -12.18
N ILE A 388 2.18 26.29 -12.93
CA ILE A 388 3.55 26.35 -12.41
C ILE A 388 3.66 27.52 -11.43
N ASP A 389 3.27 28.73 -11.85
CA ASP A 389 3.34 29.92 -10.99
C ASP A 389 2.52 29.72 -9.70
N GLN A 390 1.27 29.23 -9.84
CA GLN A 390 0.39 28.94 -8.70
C GLN A 390 1.00 27.90 -7.73
N PHE A 391 1.70 26.88 -8.24
CA PHE A 391 2.36 25.88 -7.40
C PHE A 391 3.44 26.54 -6.54
N GLN A 392 4.30 27.34 -7.16
CA GLN A 392 5.42 28.00 -6.48
C GLN A 392 4.95 29.07 -5.49
N ASP A 393 3.95 29.86 -5.85
CA ASP A 393 3.38 30.90 -4.98
C ASP A 393 2.77 30.30 -3.71
N LEU A 394 1.97 29.24 -3.85
CA LEU A 394 1.35 28.56 -2.71
C LEU A 394 2.38 27.85 -1.84
N TYR A 395 3.45 27.31 -2.44
CA TYR A 395 4.57 26.75 -1.70
C TYR A 395 5.24 27.83 -0.84
N TRP A 396 5.63 28.95 -1.43
CA TRP A 396 6.19 30.09 -0.71
C TRP A 396 5.25 30.59 0.38
N GLU A 397 3.96 30.71 0.11
CA GLU A 397 2.97 31.15 1.09
C GLU A 397 2.99 30.27 2.35
N MET A 398 3.08 28.95 2.19
CA MET A 398 3.22 28.02 3.32
C MET A 398 4.55 28.21 4.05
N ILE A 399 5.67 28.36 3.34
CA ILE A 399 7.00 28.58 3.96
C ILE A 399 7.02 29.85 4.81
N HIS A 400 6.48 30.96 4.29
CA HIS A 400 6.43 32.23 5.03
C HIS A 400 5.56 32.12 6.30
N LYS A 401 4.45 31.38 6.24
CA LYS A 401 3.59 31.13 7.40
C LYS A 401 4.30 30.31 8.48
N LEU A 402 5.07 29.30 8.08
CA LEU A 402 5.89 28.50 8.99
C LEU A 402 7.00 29.34 9.61
N ALA A 403 7.79 30.06 8.81
CA ALA A 403 8.86 30.94 9.27
C ALA A 403 8.34 31.93 10.34
N LYS A 404 7.20 32.59 10.05
CA LYS A 404 6.55 33.49 11.00
C LYS A 404 6.06 32.81 12.27
N ARG A 405 5.44 31.63 12.18
CA ARG A 405 4.86 30.93 13.33
C ARG A 405 5.92 30.40 14.29
N PHE A 406 7.01 29.89 13.74
CA PHE A 406 8.08 29.21 14.47
C PHE A 406 9.27 30.13 14.76
N GLU A 407 9.16 31.42 14.42
CA GLU A 407 10.22 32.43 14.64
C GLU A 407 11.57 32.00 14.06
N LYS A 408 11.53 31.40 12.87
CA LYS A 408 12.70 30.93 12.11
C LYS A 408 12.89 31.75 10.85
N ASP A 409 14.13 31.86 10.39
CA ASP A 409 14.39 32.41 9.06
C ASP A 409 13.84 31.48 7.97
N ILE A 410 13.45 32.05 6.83
CA ILE A 410 12.95 31.29 5.67
C ILE A 410 13.99 30.25 5.23
N SER A 411 15.28 30.61 5.27
CA SER A 411 16.41 29.73 4.95
C SER A 411 16.47 28.51 5.89
N ASP A 412 16.19 28.67 7.19
CA ASP A 412 16.17 27.57 8.14
C ASP A 412 15.03 26.58 7.85
N ILE A 413 13.84 27.09 7.52
CA ILE A 413 12.71 26.27 7.10
C ILE A 413 13.05 25.50 5.82
N LEU A 414 13.59 26.18 4.80
CA LEU A 414 13.96 25.56 3.53
C LEU A 414 15.09 24.54 3.67
N LEU A 415 16.08 24.80 4.55
CA LEU A 415 17.16 23.86 4.85
C LEU A 415 16.61 22.59 5.52
N GLN A 416 15.74 22.75 6.52
CA GLN A 416 15.06 21.62 7.18
C GLN A 416 14.28 20.79 6.17
N ILE A 417 13.45 21.44 5.36
CA ILE A 417 12.66 20.79 4.30
C ILE A 417 13.58 20.06 3.32
N THR A 418 14.65 20.70 2.84
CA THR A 418 15.66 20.09 1.96
C THR A 418 16.22 18.80 2.53
N MET A 419 16.62 18.82 3.81
CA MET A 419 17.19 17.65 4.46
C MET A 419 16.16 16.51 4.56
N ARG A 420 14.94 16.82 4.97
CA ARG A 420 13.87 15.83 5.18
C ARG A 420 13.36 15.27 3.84
N SER A 421 13.07 16.14 2.87
CA SER A 421 12.53 15.74 1.56
C SER A 421 13.52 14.90 0.75
N SER A 422 14.83 15.07 0.95
CA SER A 422 15.86 14.21 0.33
C SER A 422 15.80 12.75 0.78
N VAL A 423 15.31 12.49 2.00
CA VAL A 423 15.10 11.14 2.54
C VAL A 423 13.75 10.59 2.10
N ILE A 424 12.69 11.40 2.23
CA ILE A 424 11.31 10.99 1.95
C ILE A 424 11.09 10.75 0.45
N ASN A 425 11.58 11.66 -0.40
CA ASN A 425 11.46 11.61 -1.86
C ASN A 425 12.76 11.15 -2.53
N LYS A 426 13.47 10.23 -1.88
CA LYS A 426 14.74 9.73 -2.37
C LYS A 426 14.65 9.20 -3.80
N TYR A 427 15.70 9.44 -4.56
CA TYR A 427 15.75 9.12 -6.00
C TYR A 427 15.64 7.61 -6.29
N ASP A 428 16.24 6.78 -5.44
CA ASP A 428 16.26 5.32 -5.57
C ASP A 428 15.31 4.64 -4.56
N ARG A 429 14.01 4.99 -4.68
CA ARG A 429 12.90 4.31 -4.02
C ARG A 429 12.50 3.07 -4.81
N VAL A 430 12.23 1.98 -4.09
CA VAL A 430 11.84 0.70 -4.68
C VAL A 430 10.51 0.77 -5.44
N THR A 431 10.42 0.00 -6.52
CA THR A 431 9.23 -0.23 -7.35
C THR A 431 8.92 -1.73 -7.53
N GLY A 432 7.72 -2.03 -8.03
CA GLY A 432 7.27 -3.33 -8.58
C GLY A 432 8.37 -4.04 -9.36
N ASP A 433 8.68 -3.46 -10.52
CA ASP A 433 9.72 -3.92 -11.42
C ASP A 433 11.08 -4.11 -10.75
N SER A 434 11.50 -3.16 -9.90
CA SER A 434 12.80 -3.25 -9.26
C SER A 434 12.91 -4.47 -8.34
N ILE A 435 11.84 -4.85 -7.64
CA ILE A 435 11.83 -6.01 -6.76
C ILE A 435 11.88 -7.30 -7.57
N SER A 436 11.08 -7.41 -8.64
CA SER A 436 11.11 -8.58 -9.53
C SER A 436 12.53 -8.83 -10.06
N ASN A 437 13.21 -7.78 -10.52
CA ASN A 437 14.59 -7.87 -11.00
C ASN A 437 15.61 -8.16 -9.87
N ILE A 438 15.38 -7.64 -8.67
CA ILE A 438 16.20 -7.96 -7.49
C ILE A 438 16.05 -9.43 -7.12
N VAL A 439 14.82 -9.96 -7.10
CA VAL A 439 14.54 -11.36 -6.79
C VAL A 439 15.20 -12.27 -7.80
N ASP A 440 15.11 -11.99 -9.10
CA ASP A 440 15.82 -12.74 -10.14
C ASP A 440 17.33 -12.78 -9.91
N LYS A 441 17.92 -11.65 -9.51
CA LYS A 441 19.35 -11.54 -9.24
C LYS A 441 19.74 -12.29 -7.97
N VAL A 442 18.92 -12.22 -6.93
CA VAL A 442 19.08 -12.98 -5.69
C VAL A 442 19.02 -14.47 -6.01
N MET A 443 17.98 -14.93 -6.72
CA MET A 443 17.77 -16.32 -7.12
C MET A 443 18.97 -16.91 -7.86
N LYS A 444 19.55 -16.17 -8.81
CA LYS A 444 20.76 -16.60 -9.55
C LYS A 444 22.00 -16.77 -8.66
N LYS A 445 22.11 -16.01 -7.57
CA LYS A 445 23.24 -16.08 -6.63
C LYS A 445 23.00 -17.00 -5.44
N ARG A 446 21.74 -17.25 -5.12
CA ARG A 446 21.26 -17.95 -3.93
C ARG A 446 21.91 -19.33 -3.70
N PRO A 447 22.25 -20.16 -4.71
CA PRO A 447 23.00 -21.41 -4.48
C PRO A 447 24.39 -21.22 -3.82
N LYS A 448 24.92 -20.01 -3.81
CA LYS A 448 26.24 -19.65 -3.26
C LYS A 448 26.16 -18.75 -2.02
N VAL A 449 24.96 -18.36 -1.58
CA VAL A 449 24.74 -17.42 -0.49
C VAL A 449 24.01 -18.14 0.63
N ARG A 450 24.53 -18.04 1.85
CA ARG A 450 23.89 -18.66 3.02
C ARG A 450 22.66 -17.89 3.46
N SER A 451 21.75 -18.54 4.19
CA SER A 451 20.50 -17.92 4.66
C SER A 451 20.74 -16.74 5.60
N ASP A 452 21.76 -16.80 6.45
CA ASP A 452 22.18 -15.71 7.33
C ASP A 452 22.71 -14.50 6.54
N GLU A 453 23.50 -14.75 5.49
CA GLU A 453 23.97 -13.70 4.59
C GLU A 453 22.81 -13.03 3.84
N LEU A 454 21.87 -13.83 3.31
CA LEU A 454 20.69 -13.29 2.62
C LEU A 454 19.82 -12.43 3.55
N TYR A 455 19.64 -12.88 4.80
CA TYR A 455 18.93 -12.10 5.81
C TYR A 455 19.60 -10.75 6.08
N GLN A 456 20.94 -10.72 6.21
CA GLN A 456 21.68 -9.46 6.39
C GLN A 456 21.55 -8.54 5.17
N ILE A 457 21.61 -9.07 3.94
CA ILE A 457 21.41 -8.31 2.71
C ILE A 457 20.02 -7.67 2.71
N MET A 458 18.99 -8.46 3.00
CA MET A 458 17.61 -7.97 3.05
C MET A 458 17.45 -6.89 4.11
N HIS A 459 18.01 -7.10 5.30
CA HIS A 459 17.93 -6.13 6.39
C HIS A 459 18.62 -4.81 6.02
N GLU A 460 19.86 -4.86 5.53
CA GLU A 460 20.57 -3.65 5.07
C GLU A 460 19.85 -2.95 3.92
N PHE A 461 19.23 -3.71 3.01
CA PHE A 461 18.47 -3.15 1.89
C PHE A 461 17.18 -2.46 2.38
N SER A 462 16.45 -3.08 3.31
CA SER A 462 15.28 -2.47 3.98
C SER A 462 15.67 -1.18 4.72
N GLU A 463 16.79 -1.19 5.46
CA GLU A 463 17.31 0.02 6.13
C GLU A 463 17.68 1.13 5.13
N TYR A 464 18.28 0.78 3.99
CA TYR A 464 18.55 1.75 2.93
C TYR A 464 17.26 2.33 2.34
N GLN A 465 16.21 1.53 2.22
CA GLN A 465 14.89 1.92 1.71
C GLN A 465 13.99 2.61 2.75
N ASN A 466 14.52 2.93 3.94
CA ASN A 466 13.81 3.71 4.95
C ASN A 466 13.63 5.18 4.51
N LEU A 467 12.38 5.62 4.53
CA LEU A 467 11.93 6.97 4.16
C LEU A 467 11.71 7.89 5.37
N ASP A 468 11.88 7.41 6.60
CA ASP A 468 11.78 8.21 7.82
C ASP A 468 12.99 9.16 7.96
N PRO A 469 12.79 10.49 7.84
CA PRO A 469 13.86 11.48 7.94
C PRO A 469 14.40 11.65 9.37
N ASP A 470 13.64 11.24 10.39
CA ASP A 470 13.99 11.41 11.80
C ASP A 470 14.81 10.23 12.35
N ASN A 471 14.94 9.16 11.56
CA ASN A 471 15.72 7.99 11.93
C ASN A 471 17.23 8.21 11.67
N LYS A 472 18.06 8.00 12.70
CA LYS A 472 19.52 8.08 12.61
C LYS A 472 20.07 6.87 11.85
N ARG A 473 20.35 7.04 10.56
CA ARG A 473 21.00 6.01 9.72
C ARG A 473 22.33 5.57 10.33
N THR A 474 22.43 4.31 10.74
CA THR A 474 23.67 3.67 11.18
C THR A 474 24.17 2.70 10.10
N VAL A 475 24.51 3.20 8.91
CA VAL A 475 25.05 2.33 7.86
C VAL A 475 26.57 2.20 8.00
N LYS A 476 27.03 1.11 8.63
CA LYS A 476 28.43 0.66 8.54
C LYS A 476 28.60 -0.16 7.26
N VAL A 477 28.96 0.47 6.14
CA VAL A 477 29.29 -0.27 4.91
C VAL A 477 30.59 -1.04 5.11
N LYS A 478 30.51 -2.36 5.34
CA LYS A 478 31.69 -3.25 5.31
C LYS A 478 32.03 -3.61 3.87
N ASN A 479 33.29 -3.44 3.48
CA ASN A 479 33.81 -3.91 2.19
C ASN A 479 33.89 -5.45 2.17
N SER A 480 32.90 -6.11 1.57
CA SER A 480 32.86 -7.57 1.34
C SER A 480 32.02 -7.89 0.10
N GLU A 481 31.94 -9.15 -0.34
CA GLU A 481 31.03 -9.60 -1.42
C GLU A 481 29.57 -9.17 -1.18
N HIS A 482 29.18 -9.02 0.10
CA HIS A 482 27.94 -8.37 0.56
C HIS A 482 27.70 -7.01 -0.12
N SER A 483 28.74 -6.18 -0.19
CA SER A 483 28.72 -4.85 -0.80
C SER A 483 28.46 -4.91 -2.31
N LYS A 484 28.95 -5.95 -3.01
CA LYS A 484 28.71 -6.09 -4.46
C LYS A 484 27.26 -6.46 -4.75
N MET A 485 26.65 -7.33 -3.95
CA MET A 485 25.23 -7.68 -4.10
C MET A 485 24.35 -6.48 -3.80
N MET A 486 24.60 -5.78 -2.68
CA MET A 486 23.90 -4.56 -2.32
C MET A 486 23.98 -3.49 -3.41
N LYS A 487 25.19 -3.15 -3.88
CA LYS A 487 25.39 -2.21 -5.01
C LYS A 487 24.61 -2.66 -6.25
N GLY A 488 24.59 -3.96 -6.50
CA GLY A 488 23.85 -4.55 -7.60
C GLY A 488 22.33 -4.42 -7.49
N MET A 489 21.77 -4.39 -6.28
CA MET A 489 20.35 -4.16 -6.01
C MET A 489 20.03 -2.67 -6.12
N LEU A 490 20.86 -1.80 -5.53
CA LEU A 490 20.68 -0.35 -5.62
C LEU A 490 20.75 0.17 -7.07
N LYS A 491 21.61 -0.44 -7.89
CA LYS A 491 21.62 -0.16 -9.33
C LYS A 491 20.27 -0.49 -9.98
N ILE A 492 19.71 -1.67 -9.70
CA ILE A 492 18.39 -2.06 -10.23
C ILE A 492 17.33 -1.04 -9.81
N VAL A 493 17.30 -0.63 -8.53
CA VAL A 493 16.32 0.37 -8.08
C VAL A 493 16.43 1.68 -8.88
N ARG A 494 17.65 2.13 -9.21
CA ARG A 494 17.85 3.33 -10.03
C ARG A 494 17.40 3.14 -11.47
N ASP A 495 17.74 1.99 -12.06
CA ASP A 495 17.39 1.67 -13.45
C ASP A 495 15.85 1.55 -13.63
N PHE A 496 15.11 1.18 -12.58
CA PHE A 496 13.65 1.01 -12.57
C PHE A 496 12.91 2.04 -11.69
N ARG A 497 13.51 3.21 -11.44
CA ARG A 497 12.97 4.23 -10.50
C ARG A 497 11.60 4.78 -10.90
N GLU A 498 11.27 4.74 -12.20
CA GLU A 498 10.00 5.23 -12.77
C GLU A 498 9.06 4.08 -13.14
N GLY A 499 9.50 2.84 -12.89
CA GLY A 499 8.86 1.60 -13.34
C GLY A 499 7.45 1.38 -12.79
N ILE A 500 6.79 0.42 -13.43
CA ILE A 500 5.44 -0.06 -13.12
C ILE A 500 5.54 -1.27 -12.15
#